data_AF-A0A800A8B6-F1
#
_entry.id   AF-A0A800A8B6-F1
#
_cell.length_a   1.000
_cell.length_b   1.000
_cell.length_c   1.000
_cell.angle_alpha   90.00
_cell.angle_beta   90.00
_cell.angle_gamma   90.00
#
_symmetry.space_group_name_H-M   'P 1'
#
loop_
_entity.id
_entity.type
_entity.pdbx_description
1 polymer ?
#
loop_
_entity_poly.entity_id
_entity_poly.type
_entity_poly.pdbx_seq_one_letter_code
_entity_poly.pdbx_strand_id
1 'polypeptide(L)'
;AGLVLMFGSGRLGTLLRLLPARIRERLQASMINHTPAFQSQLFIWGRLVAEAVALWLVLDAFGIEVNAYQVMAAFGVSQLAGGVPGTPGGMGITEGALAFILAAYGFPVTITLAPVLVFRIISYWLPATLGFMAGGSTFLGSEAARAADVVD
;
A
#
# COMPACT_ATOMS: atom_id res chain seq x y z
N ALA A 1 -17.80 -8.74 8.62
CA ALA A 1 -18.44 -8.50 7.30
C ALA A 1 -17.52 -7.76 6.33
N GLY A 2 -16.90 -6.64 6.71
CA GLY A 2 -15.96 -5.88 5.83
C GLY A 2 -14.73 -6.69 5.37
N LEU A 3 -14.21 -7.58 6.22
CA LEU A 3 -13.09 -8.49 5.94
C LEU A 3 -13.33 -9.44 4.74
N VAL A 4 -14.58 -9.75 4.41
CA VAL A 4 -14.97 -10.67 3.32
C VAL A 4 -15.32 -9.90 2.03
N LEU A 5 -15.58 -8.59 2.13
CA LEU A 5 -16.05 -7.78 1.00
C LEU A 5 -14.92 -7.20 0.15
N MET A 6 -13.69 -7.12 0.67
CA MET A 6 -12.61 -6.46 -0.06
C MET A 6 -12.02 -7.32 -1.19
N PHE A 7 -12.15 -8.66 -1.17
CA PHE A 7 -11.58 -9.48 -2.24
C PHE A 7 -12.35 -10.78 -2.50
N GLY A 8 -12.80 -10.92 -3.76
CA GLY A 8 -13.09 -12.23 -4.36
C GLY A 8 -14.29 -12.97 -3.78
N SER A 9 -15.45 -12.32 -3.67
CA SER A 9 -16.67 -13.12 -3.59
C SER A 9 -16.90 -13.75 -4.96
N GLY A 10 -17.08 -15.07 -5.01
CA GLY A 10 -17.57 -15.80 -6.19
C GLY A 10 -18.95 -15.33 -6.71
N ARG A 11 -19.43 -14.16 -6.25
CA ARG A 11 -20.64 -13.47 -6.69
C ARG A 11 -20.42 -12.53 -7.87
N LEU A 12 -19.17 -12.18 -8.22
CA LEU A 12 -18.90 -11.45 -9.46
C LEU A 12 -19.31 -12.25 -10.70
N GLY A 13 -19.14 -13.58 -10.68
CA GLY A 13 -19.68 -14.47 -11.70
C GLY A 13 -21.21 -14.48 -11.76
N THR A 14 -21.89 -14.17 -10.65
CA THR A 14 -23.36 -14.02 -10.61
C THR A 14 -23.80 -12.66 -11.14
N LEU A 15 -23.07 -11.59 -10.81
CA LEU A 15 -23.31 -10.24 -11.33
C LEU A 15 -23.04 -10.14 -12.85
N LEU A 16 -22.05 -10.88 -13.36
CA LEU A 16 -21.75 -10.97 -14.80
C LEU A 16 -22.86 -11.65 -15.61
N ARG A 17 -23.76 -12.42 -14.97
CA ARG A 17 -24.94 -12.98 -15.64
C ARG A 17 -25.93 -11.91 -16.06
N LEU A 18 -25.92 -10.77 -15.36
CA LEU A 18 -26.78 -9.62 -15.66
C LEU A 18 -26.22 -8.72 -16.76
N LEU A 19 -24.96 -8.93 -17.18
CA LEU A 19 -24.32 -8.12 -18.22
C LEU A 19 -24.55 -8.69 -19.64
N PRO A 20 -24.70 -7.81 -20.66
CA PRO A 20 -24.82 -8.19 -22.06
C PRO A 20 -23.60 -8.98 -22.56
N ALA A 21 -23.82 -9.93 -23.48
CA ALA A 21 -22.80 -10.87 -23.98
C ALA A 21 -21.51 -10.17 -24.49
N ARG A 22 -21.64 -9.02 -25.14
CA ARG A 22 -20.50 -8.25 -25.68
C ARG A 22 -19.51 -7.74 -24.63
N ILE A 23 -19.99 -7.43 -23.42
CA ILE A 23 -19.14 -6.93 -22.31
C ILE A 23 -18.54 -8.11 -21.55
N ARG A 24 -19.29 -9.22 -21.46
CA ARG A 24 -18.86 -10.45 -20.78
C ARG A 24 -17.60 -11.04 -21.40
N GLU A 25 -17.54 -11.16 -22.73
CA GLU A 25 -16.38 -11.76 -23.42
C GLU A 25 -15.09 -10.94 -23.24
N ARG A 26 -15.19 -9.60 -23.24
CA ARG A 26 -14.05 -8.70 -23.03
C ARG A 26 -13.52 -8.74 -21.61
N LEU A 27 -14.40 -8.87 -20.62
CA LEU A 27 -14.01 -8.97 -19.21
C LEU A 27 -13.50 -10.38 -18.87
N GLN A 28 -14.13 -11.44 -19.41
CA GLN A 28 -13.70 -12.82 -19.17
C GLN A 28 -12.26 -13.07 -19.61
N ALA A 29 -11.81 -12.46 -20.71
CA ALA A 29 -10.43 -12.62 -21.19
C ALA A 29 -9.37 -11.95 -20.28
N SER A 30 -9.77 -11.00 -19.43
CA SER A 30 -8.86 -10.26 -18.52
C SER A 30 -9.03 -10.67 -17.05
N MET A 31 -10.07 -11.45 -16.73
CA MET A 31 -10.37 -11.90 -15.37
C MET A 31 -9.54 -13.14 -15.02
N ILE A 32 -8.34 -12.90 -14.52
CA ILE A 32 -7.58 -13.91 -13.78
C ILE A 32 -8.34 -14.17 -12.47
N ASN A 33 -9.14 -15.23 -12.46
CA ASN A 33 -10.06 -15.60 -11.39
C ASN A 33 -9.29 -16.30 -10.25
N HIS A 34 -8.33 -15.61 -9.64
CA HIS A 34 -7.71 -16.09 -8.41
C HIS A 34 -8.62 -15.75 -7.24
N THR A 35 -9.31 -16.76 -6.70
CA THR A 35 -9.86 -16.66 -5.35
C THR A 35 -8.68 -16.33 -4.42
N PRO A 36 -8.69 -15.20 -3.69
CA PRO A 36 -7.59 -14.86 -2.82
C PRO A 36 -7.46 -15.98 -1.80
N ALA A 37 -6.33 -16.68 -1.80
CA ALA A 37 -6.08 -17.71 -0.81
C ALA A 37 -6.14 -17.08 0.58
N PHE A 38 -6.58 -17.85 1.59
CA PHE A 38 -6.59 -17.39 2.98
C PHE A 38 -5.21 -16.85 3.41
N GLN A 39 -4.14 -17.42 2.87
CA GLN A 39 -2.75 -16.97 3.04
C GLN A 39 -2.54 -15.52 2.56
N SER A 40 -3.09 -15.13 1.42
CA SER A 40 -2.99 -13.76 0.89
C SER A 40 -3.73 -12.77 1.77
N GLN A 41 -4.88 -13.17 2.34
CA GLN A 41 -5.61 -12.33 3.30
C GLN A 41 -4.80 -12.12 4.57
N LEU A 42 -4.26 -13.19 5.15
CA LEU A 42 -3.43 -13.10 6.34
C LEU A 42 -2.21 -12.20 6.12
N PHE A 43 -1.59 -12.29 4.94
CA PHE A 43 -0.47 -11.42 4.58
C PHE A 43 -0.87 -9.94 4.53
N ILE A 44 -2.01 -9.61 3.91
CA ILE A 44 -2.49 -8.22 3.82
C ILE A 44 -2.77 -7.65 5.21
N TRP A 45 -3.50 -8.39 6.05
CA TRP A 45 -3.81 -7.97 7.41
C TRP A 45 -2.57 -7.87 8.28
N GLY A 46 -1.68 -8.86 8.21
CA GLY A 46 -0.41 -8.85 8.92
C GLY A 46 0.45 -7.65 8.54
N ARG A 47 0.54 -7.33 7.24
CA ARG A 47 1.25 -6.14 6.76
C ARG A 47 0.65 -4.84 7.31
N LEU A 48 -0.67 -4.67 7.25
CA LEU A 48 -1.34 -3.46 7.75
C LEU A 48 -1.13 -3.26 9.25
N VAL A 49 -1.22 -4.35 10.03
CA VAL A 49 -0.95 -4.31 11.48
C VAL A 49 0.52 -3.97 11.73
N ALA A 50 1.45 -4.59 11.01
CA ALA A 50 2.88 -4.31 11.14
C ALA A 50 3.21 -2.84 10.82
N GLU A 51 2.59 -2.25 9.80
CA GLU A 51 2.76 -0.83 9.47
C GLU A 51 2.20 0.09 10.57
N ALA A 52 1.01 -0.21 11.11
CA ALA A 52 0.46 0.56 12.23
C ALA A 52 1.33 0.47 13.48
N VAL A 53 1.87 -0.72 13.78
CA VAL A 53 2.81 -0.92 14.89
C VAL A 53 4.13 -0.19 14.64
N ALA A 54 4.65 -0.21 13.42
CA ALA A 54 5.86 0.54 13.06
C ALA A 54 5.66 2.05 13.26
N LEU A 55 4.50 2.60 12.87
CA LEU A 55 4.16 4.00 13.13
C LEU A 55 4.15 4.29 14.64
N TRP A 56 3.52 3.44 15.44
CA TRP A 56 3.49 3.57 16.90
C TRP A 56 4.90 3.57 17.50
N LEU A 57 5.73 2.58 17.14
CA LEU A 57 7.10 2.45 17.64
C LEU A 57 7.98 3.64 17.26
N VAL A 58 7.81 4.18 16.05
CA VAL A 58 8.55 5.36 15.61
C VAL A 58 8.11 6.60 16.39
N LEU A 59 6.81 6.78 16.65
CA LEU A 59 6.34 7.89 17.49
C LEU A 59 6.84 7.76 18.94
N ASP A 60 6.78 6.55 19.50
CA ASP A 60 7.29 6.22 20.84
C ASP A 60 8.79 6.47 20.97
N ALA A 61 9.58 6.09 19.96
CA ALA A 61 11.02 6.33 19.92
C ALA A 61 11.39 7.83 19.92
N PHE A 62 10.49 8.70 19.46
CA PHE A 62 10.65 10.15 19.48
C PHE A 62 10.01 10.79 20.73
N GLY A 63 9.54 9.99 21.69
CA GLY A 63 8.93 10.45 22.93
C GLY A 63 7.50 10.99 22.75
N ILE A 64 6.84 10.65 21.64
CA ILE A 64 5.46 11.06 21.37
C ILE A 64 4.53 9.96 21.86
N GLU A 65 4.01 10.15 23.08
CA GLU A 65 3.06 9.23 23.68
C GLU A 65 1.70 9.31 22.96
N VAL A 66 1.44 8.31 22.12
CA VAL A 66 0.17 8.15 21.41
C VAL A 66 -0.58 6.92 21.89
N ASN A 67 -1.89 7.03 21.98
CA ASN A 67 -2.76 5.90 22.29
C ASN A 67 -3.09 5.10 21.01
N ALA A 68 -3.44 3.81 21.16
CA ALA A 68 -3.76 2.92 20.03
C ALA A 68 -4.81 3.48 19.04
N TYR A 69 -5.87 4.14 19.52
CA TYR A 69 -6.88 4.81 18.70
C TYR A 69 -6.29 5.97 17.88
N GLN A 70 -5.37 6.75 18.44
CA GLN A 70 -4.72 7.85 17.72
C GLN A 70 -3.82 7.30 16.61
N VAL A 71 -3.07 6.23 16.87
CA VAL A 71 -2.26 5.53 15.84
C VAL A 71 -3.14 4.97 14.74
N MET A 72 -4.21 4.25 15.10
CA MET A 72 -5.13 3.67 14.13
C MET A 72 -5.83 4.73 13.27
N ALA A 73 -6.25 5.84 13.87
CA ALA A 73 -6.84 6.97 13.15
C ALA A 73 -5.81 7.61 12.22
N ALA A 74 -4.59 7.87 12.72
CA ALA A 74 -3.54 8.48 11.93
C ALA A 74 -3.14 7.63 10.73
N PHE A 75 -2.91 6.33 10.97
CA PHE A 75 -2.64 5.35 9.92
C PHE A 75 -3.82 5.22 8.96
N GLY A 76 -5.06 5.13 9.44
CA GLY A 76 -6.23 5.04 8.58
C GLY A 76 -6.37 6.23 7.64
N VAL A 77 -6.22 7.45 8.16
CA VAL A 77 -6.24 8.69 7.36
C VAL A 77 -5.10 8.70 6.35
N SER A 78 -3.90 8.28 6.74
CA SER A 78 -2.75 8.24 5.82
C SER A 78 -2.94 7.24 4.67
N GLN A 79 -3.53 6.08 4.94
CA GLN A 79 -3.82 5.08 3.90
C GLN A 79 -4.87 5.58 2.90
N LEU A 80 -5.89 6.31 3.37
CA LEU A 80 -6.89 6.93 2.50
C LEU A 80 -6.27 8.03 1.63
N ALA A 81 -5.43 8.87 2.23
CA ALA A 81 -4.74 9.96 1.54
C ALA A 81 -3.73 9.43 0.52
N GLY A 82 -2.99 8.37 0.84
CA GLY A 82 -2.05 7.72 -0.08
C GLY A 82 -2.72 7.07 -1.31
N GLY A 83 -4.03 6.83 -1.26
CA GLY A 83 -4.82 6.32 -2.38
C GLY A 83 -5.20 7.37 -3.44
N VAL A 84 -4.85 8.65 -3.23
CA VAL A 84 -5.18 9.72 -4.17
C VAL A 84 -4.38 9.56 -5.47
N PRO A 85 -5.05 9.42 -6.64
CA PRO A 85 -4.37 9.29 -7.93
C PRO A 85 -3.57 10.55 -8.28
N GLY A 86 -2.35 10.37 -8.79
CA GLY A 86 -1.54 11.47 -9.35
C GLY A 86 -0.23 11.76 -8.62
N THR A 87 -0.05 11.27 -7.40
CA THR A 87 1.25 11.34 -6.69
C THR A 87 1.97 10.01 -6.73
N PRO A 88 3.20 9.91 -7.29
CA PRO A 88 4.01 8.70 -7.20
C PRO A 88 4.18 8.28 -5.73
N GLY A 89 3.62 7.12 -5.36
CA GLY A 89 3.74 6.57 -4.01
C GLY A 89 3.15 7.43 -2.88
N GLY A 90 2.24 8.36 -3.18
CA GLY A 90 1.61 9.20 -2.16
C GLY A 90 2.56 10.20 -1.49
N MET A 91 3.70 10.52 -2.11
CA MET A 91 4.68 11.47 -1.57
C MET A 91 4.07 12.86 -1.35
N GLY A 92 4.33 13.45 -0.18
CA GLY A 92 3.82 14.73 0.26
C GLY A 92 2.41 14.65 0.83
N ILE A 93 1.51 13.87 0.19
CA ILE A 93 0.12 13.70 0.64
C ILE A 93 0.07 12.84 1.91
N THR A 94 0.79 11.72 1.94
CA THR A 94 0.75 10.79 3.07
C THR A 94 1.39 11.42 4.32
N GLU A 95 2.53 12.09 4.14
CA GLU A 95 3.24 12.82 5.19
C GLU A 95 2.39 13.97 5.73
N GLY A 96 1.76 14.73 4.83
CA GLY A 96 0.85 15.81 5.19
C GLY A 96 -0.37 15.30 5.95
N ALA A 97 -0.94 14.16 5.53
CA ALA A 97 -2.08 13.54 6.21
C ALA A 97 -1.74 13.08 7.63
N LEU A 98 -0.57 12.45 7.82
CA LEU A 98 -0.06 12.05 9.14
C LEU A 98 0.23 13.26 10.03
N ALA A 99 0.89 14.28 9.50
CA ALA A 99 1.17 15.49 10.25
C ALA A 99 -0.13 16.22 10.64
N PHE A 100 -1.10 16.31 9.74
CA PHE A 100 -2.38 16.95 9.96
C PHE A 100 -3.20 16.27 11.06
N ILE A 101 -3.35 14.94 10.99
CA ILE A 101 -4.16 14.20 11.97
C ILE A 101 -3.49 14.17 13.35
N LEU A 102 -2.15 14.07 13.42
CA LEU A 102 -1.43 14.18 14.69
C LEU A 102 -1.52 15.59 15.29
N ALA A 103 -1.46 16.63 14.45
CA ALA A 103 -1.72 18.01 14.89
C ALA A 103 -3.14 18.20 15.41
N ALA A 104 -4.14 17.56 14.79
CA ALA A 104 -5.52 17.56 15.29
C ALA A 104 -5.65 16.88 16.67
N TYR A 105 -4.76 15.94 17.00
CA TYR A 105 -4.67 15.33 18.34
C TYR A 105 -3.81 16.14 19.34
N GLY A 106 -3.26 17.28 18.92
CA GLY A 106 -2.51 18.20 19.78
C GLY A 106 -0.99 18.07 19.70
N PHE A 107 -0.45 17.23 18.82
CA PHE A 107 0.99 17.08 18.63
C PHE A 107 1.52 18.08 17.58
N PRO A 108 2.41 19.02 17.93
CA PRO A 108 2.91 20.01 16.99
C PRO A 108 3.56 19.40 15.74
N VAL A 109 3.27 19.96 14.56
CA VAL A 109 3.86 19.48 13.28
C VAL A 109 5.38 19.51 13.29
N THR A 110 5.97 20.49 13.96
CA THR A 110 7.43 20.64 14.10
C THR A 110 8.11 19.45 14.78
N ILE A 111 7.41 18.75 15.68
CA ILE A 111 7.96 17.56 16.35
C ILE A 111 7.53 16.25 15.68
N THR A 112 6.37 16.23 15.01
CA THR A 112 5.84 15.00 14.38
C THR A 112 6.40 14.74 12.98
N LEU A 113 6.92 15.76 12.29
CA LEU A 113 7.41 15.62 10.93
C LEU A 113 8.60 14.66 10.83
N ALA A 114 9.56 14.76 11.76
CA ALA A 114 10.73 13.87 11.79
C ALA A 114 10.36 12.38 11.95
N PRO A 115 9.55 11.97 12.95
CA PRO A 115 9.12 10.58 13.07
C PRO A 115 8.27 10.12 11.87
N VAL A 116 7.42 10.98 11.30
CA VAL A 116 6.66 10.65 10.08
C VAL A 116 7.59 10.31 8.91
N LEU A 117 8.66 11.08 8.71
CA LEU A 117 9.65 10.81 7.67
C LEU A 117 10.42 9.51 7.93
N VAL A 118 10.80 9.23 9.18
CA VAL A 118 11.45 7.97 9.57
C VAL A 118 10.53 6.78 9.29
N PHE A 119 9.26 6.88 9.67
CA PHE A 119 8.25 5.88 9.35
C PHE A 119 8.14 5.63 7.84
N ARG A 120 8.20 6.69 7.02
CA ARG A 120 8.16 6.58 5.56
C ARG A 120 9.43 5.95 4.99
N ILE A 121 10.59 6.21 5.57
CA ILE A 121 11.83 5.53 5.18
C ILE A 121 11.67 4.02 5.38
N ILE A 122 11.15 3.61 6.54
CA ILE A 122 10.97 2.19 6.88
C ILE A 122 9.88 1.53 6.02
N SER A 123 8.73 2.18 5.87
CA SER A 123 7.54 1.55 5.29
C SER A 123 7.44 1.69 3.78
N TYR A 124 8.05 2.73 3.20
CA TYR A 124 7.94 3.02 1.78
C TYR A 124 9.29 3.00 1.08
N TRP A 125 10.25 3.82 1.51
CA TRP A 125 11.50 4.01 0.76
C TRP A 125 12.40 2.77 0.78
N LEU A 126 12.57 2.11 1.93
CA LEU A 126 13.38 0.90 2.03
C LEU A 126 12.82 -0.24 1.15
N PRO A 127 11.53 -0.63 1.28
CA PRO A 127 10.96 -1.66 0.40
C PRO A 127 10.99 -1.27 -1.07
N ALA A 128 10.70 0.00 -1.41
CA ALA A 128 10.67 0.46 -2.80
C ALA A 128 12.06 0.43 -3.44
N THR A 129 13.09 0.90 -2.75
CA THR A 129 14.47 0.90 -3.25
C THR A 129 15.02 -0.51 -3.40
N LEU A 130 14.79 -1.37 -2.40
CA LEU A 130 15.18 -2.78 -2.48
C LEU A 130 14.46 -3.50 -3.63
N GLY A 131 13.16 -3.27 -3.80
CA GLY A 131 12.38 -3.81 -4.92
C GLY A 131 12.90 -3.33 -6.27
N PHE A 132 13.24 -2.04 -6.38
CA PHE A 132 13.82 -1.47 -7.59
C PHE A 132 15.19 -2.07 -7.92
N MET A 133 16.07 -2.25 -6.93
CA MET A 133 17.38 -2.87 -7.12
C MET A 133 17.28 -4.35 -7.52
N ALA A 134 16.40 -5.11 -6.85
CA ALA A 134 16.17 -6.50 -7.18
C ALA A 134 15.58 -6.66 -8.59
N GLY A 135 14.54 -5.88 -8.92
CA GLY A 135 13.97 -5.86 -10.27
C GLY A 135 15.00 -5.44 -11.31
N GLY A 136 15.69 -4.32 -11.11
CA GLY A 136 16.69 -3.80 -12.03
C GLY A 136 17.82 -4.78 -12.32
N SER A 137 18.35 -5.47 -11.29
CA SER A 137 19.40 -6.49 -11.48
C SER A 137 18.92 -7.68 -12.30
N THR A 138 17.67 -8.11 -12.14
CA THR A 138 17.09 -9.18 -12.97
C THR A 138 16.80 -8.74 -14.41
N PHE A 139 16.33 -7.51 -14.62
CA PHE A 139 16.12 -6.97 -15.96
C PHE A 139 17.42 -6.83 -16.74
N LEU A 140 18.46 -6.26 -16.11
CA LEU A 140 19.79 -6.09 -16.71
C LEU A 140 20.50 -7.43 -16.93
N GLY A 141 20.21 -8.45 -16.11
CA GLY A 141 20.74 -9.80 -16.26
C GLY A 141 19.94 -10.70 -17.23
N SER A 142 18.78 -10.25 -17.71
CA SER A 142 17.91 -11.08 -18.57
C SER A 142 18.46 -11.19 -19.99
N GLU A 143 18.25 -12.35 -20.63
CA GLU A 143 18.65 -12.59 -22.03
C GLU A 143 18.05 -11.56 -23.01
N ALA A 144 16.95 -10.90 -22.64
CA ALA A 144 16.35 -9.81 -23.40
C ALA A 144 17.25 -8.57 -23.49
N ALA A 145 18.03 -8.25 -22.45
CA ALA A 145 19.02 -7.17 -22.50
C ALA A 145 20.21 -7.54 -23.39
N ARG A 146 20.64 -8.82 -23.38
CA ARG A 146 21.68 -9.34 -24.29
C ARG A 146 21.24 -9.42 -25.74
N ALA A 147 19.98 -9.73 -26.01
CA ALA A 147 19.45 -9.80 -27.37
C ALA A 147 19.34 -8.42 -28.03
N ALA A 148 19.13 -7.35 -27.26
CA ALA A 148 19.17 -5.98 -27.76
C ALA A 148 20.60 -5.55 -28.14
N ASP A 149 21.60 -5.97 -27.37
CA ASP A 149 23.03 -5.64 -27.57
C ASP A 149 23.68 -6.36 -28.77
N VAL A 150 23.05 -7.42 -29.30
CA VAL A 150 23.56 -8.22 -30.43
C VAL A 150 22.96 -7.79 -31.77
N VAL A 151 21.91 -6.96 -31.75
CA VAL A 151 21.19 -6.50 -32.96
C VAL A 151 21.65 -5.11 -33.42
N ASP A 152 22.42 -4.39 -32.58
CA ASP A 152 23.16 -3.16 -32.92
C ASP A 152 24.59 -3.47 -33.41
#